data_AF-I0KZL2-F1
#
_entry.id   AF-I0KZL2-F1
#
_cell.length_a   1.000
_cell.length_b   1.000
_cell.length_c   1.000
_cell.angle_alpha   90.00
_cell.angle_beta   90.00
_cell.angle_gamma   90.00
#
_symmetry.space_group_name_H-M   'P 1'
#
loop_
_entity.id
_entity.type
_entity.pdbx_description
1 polymer ?
#
loop_
_entity_poly.entity_id
_entity_poly.type
_entity_poly.pdbx_seq_one_letter_code
_entity_poly.pdbx_strand_id
1 'polypeptide(L)'
;MTLVDSRAAISVGPLRTVPNYITAVRTVAAVTVGIAALVAGSVAFMAVAYGIYWIGDMLDGWVARRLGQETRAGAVLDIVSDRACTSVLCVGLVSLVPDVAVVALVFLLSFLVLDTMLSLSFLCWPVLSPNHFHLVDRRVWALNWSPLAKAANTAGVIGAIAFGQYLLALAVAVAVVVVKLWSVAAVARLLDRDGRA
;
A
#
# COMPACT_ATOMS: atom_id res chain seq x y z
N MET A 1 39.83 10.62 6.10
CA MET A 1 39.41 9.49 5.23
C MET A 1 37.95 9.72 4.90
N THR A 2 37.73 10.15 3.65
CA THR A 2 36.47 10.30 2.90
C THR A 2 35.30 10.98 3.60
N LEU A 3 35.24 12.30 3.39
CA LEU A 3 33.99 13.04 3.20
C LEU A 3 33.11 12.23 2.24
N VAL A 4 32.09 11.54 2.76
CA VAL A 4 31.04 10.96 1.92
C VAL A 4 30.21 12.15 1.45
N ASP A 5 30.36 12.44 0.17
CA ASP A 5 29.68 13.48 -0.58
C ASP A 5 28.22 13.63 -0.15
N SER A 6 27.84 14.82 0.35
CA SER A 6 26.50 15.17 0.83
C SER A 6 25.44 15.18 -0.28
N ARG A 7 25.77 14.62 -1.45
CA ARG A 7 24.90 14.41 -2.61
C ARG A 7 25.26 13.10 -3.34
N ALA A 8 25.41 11.98 -2.62
CA ALA A 8 25.23 10.69 -3.28
C ALA A 8 23.87 10.73 -4.01
N ALA A 9 23.92 10.86 -5.34
CA ALA A 9 22.74 11.15 -6.14
C ALA A 9 21.71 10.05 -5.87
N ILE A 10 20.58 10.41 -5.28
CA ILE A 10 19.48 9.49 -5.04
C ILE A 10 18.97 9.04 -6.40
N SER A 11 19.40 7.86 -6.83
CA SER A 11 18.98 7.29 -8.11
C SER A 11 17.58 6.72 -7.98
N VAL A 12 16.72 7.07 -8.93
CA VAL A 12 15.37 6.52 -9.03
C VAL A 12 15.40 5.01 -9.38
N GLY A 13 16.45 4.57 -10.07
CA GLY A 13 16.61 3.21 -10.57
C GLY A 13 15.85 2.95 -11.89
N PRO A 14 16.15 1.84 -12.59
CA PRO A 14 15.49 1.50 -13.84
C PRO A 14 14.02 1.12 -13.65
N LEU A 15 13.18 1.48 -14.63
CA LEU A 15 11.76 1.09 -14.67
C LEU A 15 11.54 -0.31 -15.28
N ARG A 16 12.43 -0.75 -16.18
CA ARG A 16 12.35 -2.04 -16.85
C ARG A 16 13.00 -3.14 -16.02
N THR A 17 12.31 -3.56 -14.96
CA THR A 17 12.73 -4.63 -14.05
C THR A 17 11.67 -5.72 -14.02
N VAL A 18 12.07 -6.95 -13.70
CA VAL A 18 11.14 -8.07 -13.54
C VAL A 18 10.00 -7.75 -12.54
N PRO A 19 10.27 -7.20 -11.32
CA PRO A 19 9.19 -6.86 -10.40
C PRO A 19 8.23 -5.82 -10.97
N ASN A 20 8.70 -4.78 -11.68
CA ASN A 20 7.81 -3.77 -12.26
C ASN A 20 6.91 -4.35 -13.37
N TYR A 21 7.39 -5.33 -14.14
CA TYR A 21 6.53 -6.07 -15.07
C TYR A 21 5.45 -6.87 -14.33
N ILE A 22 5.80 -7.51 -13.21
CA ILE A 22 4.82 -8.21 -12.36
C ILE A 22 3.79 -7.22 -11.82
N THR A 23 4.22 -6.06 -11.30
CA THR A 23 3.34 -4.98 -10.83
C THR A 23 2.38 -4.51 -11.93
N ALA A 24 2.87 -4.29 -13.15
CA ALA A 24 2.03 -3.88 -14.27
C ALA A 24 1.00 -4.98 -14.64
N VAL A 25 1.44 -6.22 -14.78
CA VAL A 25 0.58 -7.35 -15.14
C VAL A 25 -0.48 -7.62 -14.07
N ARG A 26 -0.10 -7.65 -12.78
CA ARG A 26 -1.06 -7.85 -11.68
C ARG A 26 -2.11 -6.74 -11.66
N THR A 27 -1.71 -5.50 -11.95
CA THR A 27 -2.60 -4.34 -11.90
C THR A 27 -3.67 -4.46 -12.98
N VAL A 28 -3.25 -4.70 -14.23
CA VAL A 28 -4.17 -4.86 -15.36
C VAL A 28 -5.08 -6.06 -15.15
N ALA A 29 -4.53 -7.20 -14.71
CA ALA A 29 -5.31 -8.41 -14.46
C ALA A 29 -6.35 -8.20 -13.35
N ALA A 30 -5.95 -7.68 -12.19
CA ALA A 30 -6.86 -7.45 -11.07
C ALA A 30 -7.98 -6.45 -11.42
N VAL A 31 -7.65 -5.34 -12.09
CA VAL A 31 -8.65 -4.35 -12.52
C VAL A 31 -9.61 -4.93 -13.54
N THR A 32 -9.10 -5.66 -14.54
CA THR A 32 -9.93 -6.27 -15.59
C THR A 32 -10.89 -7.29 -15.01
N VAL A 33 -10.40 -8.18 -14.14
CA VAL A 33 -11.24 -9.18 -13.47
C VAL A 33 -12.22 -8.52 -12.50
N GLY A 34 -11.82 -7.45 -11.81
CA GLY A 34 -12.72 -6.68 -10.94
C GLY A 34 -13.87 -6.02 -11.69
N ILE A 35 -13.60 -5.45 -12.87
CA ILE A 35 -14.64 -4.90 -13.75
C ILE A 35 -15.54 -6.02 -14.28
N ALA A 36 -14.97 -7.14 -14.71
CA ALA A 36 -15.75 -8.30 -15.15
C ALA A 36 -16.66 -8.85 -14.03
N ALA A 37 -16.17 -8.88 -12.78
CA ALA A 37 -16.93 -9.27 -11.61
C ALA A 37 -18.13 -8.35 -11.37
N LEU A 38 -17.95 -7.03 -11.55
CA LEU A 38 -19.04 -6.05 -11.46
C LEU A 38 -20.11 -6.29 -12.52
N VAL A 39 -19.69 -6.44 -13.78
CA VAL A 39 -20.61 -6.70 -14.90
C VAL A 39 -21.39 -8.00 -14.68
N ALA A 40 -20.74 -9.02 -14.12
CA ALA A 40 -21.35 -10.30 -13.82
C ALA A 40 -22.17 -10.33 -12.51
N GLY A 41 -22.14 -9.27 -11.69
CA GLY A 41 -22.78 -9.27 -10.37
C GLY A 41 -22.20 -10.30 -9.39
N SER A 42 -20.93 -10.71 -9.57
CA SER A 42 -20.37 -11.89 -8.89
C SER A 42 -19.35 -11.50 -7.81
N VAL A 43 -19.74 -11.69 -6.55
CA VAL A 43 -18.85 -11.55 -5.39
C VAL A 43 -17.69 -12.55 -5.46
N ALA A 44 -17.92 -13.75 -6.00
CA ALA A 44 -16.87 -14.76 -6.16
C ALA A 44 -15.79 -14.29 -7.14
N PHE A 45 -16.16 -13.70 -8.29
CA PHE A 45 -15.17 -13.12 -9.21
C PHE A 45 -14.48 -11.89 -8.63
N MET A 46 -15.18 -11.10 -7.80
CA MET A 46 -14.55 -9.99 -7.07
C MET A 46 -13.48 -10.51 -6.11
N ALA A 47 -13.76 -11.61 -5.40
CA ALA A 47 -12.77 -12.26 -4.53
C ALA A 47 -11.56 -12.78 -5.33
N VAL A 48 -11.78 -13.32 -6.53
CA VAL A 48 -10.68 -13.71 -7.44
C VAL A 48 -9.83 -12.49 -7.83
N ALA A 49 -10.45 -11.35 -8.14
CA ALA A 49 -9.73 -10.12 -8.46
C ALA A 49 -8.84 -9.64 -7.30
N TYR A 50 -9.36 -9.67 -6.06
CA TYR A 50 -8.57 -9.41 -4.85
C TYR A 50 -7.42 -10.41 -4.68
N GLY A 51 -7.66 -11.69 -4.97
CA GLY A 51 -6.63 -12.74 -4.94
C GLY A 51 -5.50 -12.46 -5.92
N ILE A 52 -5.82 -12.10 -7.17
CA ILE A 52 -4.84 -11.71 -8.19
C ILE A 52 -4.01 -10.52 -7.71
N TYR A 53 -4.68 -9.50 -7.16
CA TYR A 53 -4.02 -8.32 -6.62
C TYR A 53 -3.02 -8.69 -5.51
N TRP A 54 -3.47 -9.34 -4.44
CA TRP A 54 -2.61 -9.64 -3.28
C TRP A 54 -1.48 -10.61 -3.59
N ILE A 55 -1.75 -11.67 -4.36
CA ILE A 55 -0.70 -12.63 -4.73
C ILE A 55 0.34 -11.94 -5.62
N GLY A 56 -0.10 -11.11 -6.55
CA GLY A 56 0.78 -10.33 -7.41
C GLY A 56 1.67 -9.36 -6.63
N ASP A 57 1.09 -8.64 -5.67
CA ASP A 57 1.79 -7.67 -4.80
C ASP A 57 2.85 -8.36 -3.92
N MET A 58 2.50 -9.51 -3.34
CA MET A 58 3.49 -10.30 -2.60
C MET A 58 4.62 -10.80 -3.51
N LEU A 59 4.28 -11.17 -4.74
CA LEU A 59 5.23 -11.71 -5.71
C LEU A 59 6.20 -10.64 -6.22
N ASP A 60 5.74 -9.45 -6.60
CA ASP A 60 6.64 -8.40 -7.10
C ASP A 60 7.68 -7.97 -6.05
N GLY A 61 7.26 -7.78 -4.79
CA GLY A 61 8.13 -7.42 -3.71
C GLY A 61 9.13 -8.54 -3.38
N TRP A 62 8.67 -9.79 -3.42
CA TRP A 62 9.57 -10.94 -3.21
C TRP A 62 10.60 -11.07 -4.33
N VAL A 63 10.19 -10.92 -5.60
CA VAL A 63 11.10 -10.95 -6.76
C VAL A 63 12.09 -9.79 -6.70
N ALA A 64 11.65 -8.59 -6.34
CA ALA A 64 12.51 -7.42 -6.22
C ALA A 64 13.66 -7.67 -5.23
N ARG A 65 13.34 -8.21 -4.04
CA ARG A 65 14.34 -8.55 -3.01
C ARG A 65 15.25 -9.70 -3.45
N ARG A 66 14.68 -10.75 -4.03
CA ARG A 66 15.45 -11.95 -4.42
C ARG A 66 16.42 -11.66 -5.57
N LEU A 67 16.06 -10.78 -6.50
CA LEU A 67 16.89 -10.42 -7.65
C LEU A 67 17.76 -9.17 -7.42
N GLY A 68 17.65 -8.51 -6.26
CA GLY A 68 18.34 -7.23 -6.00
C GLY A 68 17.88 -6.12 -6.94
N GLN A 69 16.61 -6.15 -7.38
CA GLN A 69 16.01 -5.19 -8.32
C GLN A 69 15.08 -4.19 -7.64
N GLU A 70 15.21 -3.99 -6.31
CA GLU A 70 14.50 -2.93 -5.60
C GLU A 70 14.95 -1.55 -6.11
N THR A 71 13.99 -0.72 -6.50
CA THR A 71 14.23 0.64 -7.00
C THR A 71 13.21 1.60 -6.39
N ARG A 72 13.56 2.89 -6.30
CA ARG A 72 12.62 3.92 -5.83
C ARG A 72 11.47 4.11 -6.81
N ALA A 73 11.76 4.05 -8.11
CA ALA A 73 10.74 4.05 -9.17
C ALA A 73 9.77 2.87 -9.01
N GLY A 74 10.31 1.66 -8.79
CA GLY A 74 9.49 0.46 -8.57
C GLY A 74 8.61 0.58 -7.33
N ALA A 75 9.14 1.11 -6.22
CA ALA A 75 8.35 1.35 -5.01
C ALA A 75 7.22 2.37 -5.24
N VAL A 76 7.45 3.44 -6.02
CA VAL A 76 6.40 4.40 -6.37
C VAL A 76 5.36 3.76 -7.30
N LEU A 77 5.79 2.98 -8.30
CA LEU A 77 4.88 2.25 -9.20
C LEU A 77 3.97 1.29 -8.42
N ASP A 78 4.56 0.51 -7.51
CA ASP A 78 3.86 -0.41 -6.60
C ASP A 78 2.80 0.33 -5.77
N ILE A 79 3.19 1.43 -5.13
CA ILE A 79 2.27 2.29 -4.37
C ILE A 79 1.11 2.74 -5.25
N VAL A 80 1.36 3.31 -6.43
CA VAL A 80 0.30 3.81 -7.32
C VAL A 80 -0.62 2.69 -7.81
N SER A 81 -0.04 1.55 -8.21
CA SER A 81 -0.76 0.36 -8.65
C SER A 81 -1.70 -0.19 -7.57
N ASP A 82 -1.27 -0.23 -6.32
CA ASP A 82 -2.13 -0.63 -5.20
C ASP A 82 -3.34 0.27 -5.03
N ARG A 83 -3.18 1.58 -5.23
CA ARG A 83 -4.29 2.55 -5.08
C ARG A 83 -5.26 2.38 -6.23
N ALA A 84 -4.77 2.14 -7.45
CA ALA A 84 -5.63 1.83 -8.58
C ALA A 84 -6.44 0.53 -8.35
N CYS A 85 -5.77 -0.57 -8.01
CA CYS A 85 -6.42 -1.85 -7.73
C CYS A 85 -7.42 -1.72 -6.57
N THR A 86 -6.98 -1.20 -5.43
CA THR A 86 -7.82 -1.09 -4.24
C THR A 86 -9.02 -0.19 -4.47
N SER A 87 -8.88 0.92 -5.19
CA SER A 87 -10.02 1.80 -5.51
C SER A 87 -11.08 1.07 -6.34
N VAL A 88 -10.66 0.44 -7.45
CA VAL A 88 -11.60 -0.26 -8.36
C VAL A 88 -12.27 -1.43 -7.64
N LEU A 89 -11.49 -2.25 -6.94
CA LEU A 89 -12.01 -3.45 -6.27
C LEU A 89 -12.90 -3.09 -5.08
N CYS A 90 -12.54 -2.07 -4.31
CA CYS A 90 -13.33 -1.66 -3.14
C CYS A 90 -14.65 -1.00 -3.56
N VAL A 91 -14.62 -0.09 -4.55
CA VAL A 91 -15.85 0.48 -5.12
C VAL A 91 -16.72 -0.61 -5.73
N GLY A 92 -16.11 -1.57 -6.43
CA GLY A 92 -16.84 -2.71 -6.96
C GLY A 92 -17.48 -3.57 -5.86
N LEU A 93 -16.76 -3.83 -4.78
CA LEU A 93 -17.28 -4.57 -3.64
C LEU A 93 -18.47 -3.86 -2.98
N VAL A 94 -18.43 -2.53 -2.84
CA VAL A 94 -19.56 -1.74 -2.34
C VAL A 94 -20.79 -1.87 -3.24
N SER A 95 -20.61 -1.88 -4.56
CA SER A 95 -21.72 -2.08 -5.50
C SER A 95 -22.37 -3.46 -5.39
N LEU A 96 -21.58 -4.49 -5.04
CA LEU A 96 -22.08 -5.87 -4.89
C LEU A 96 -22.60 -6.17 -3.48
N VAL A 97 -22.06 -5.50 -2.46
CA VAL A 97 -22.39 -5.70 -1.04
C VAL A 97 -22.53 -4.33 -0.37
N PRO A 98 -23.68 -3.64 -0.52
CA PRO A 98 -23.84 -2.25 -0.06
C PRO A 98 -23.59 -2.01 1.44
N ASP A 99 -23.79 -3.03 2.29
CA ASP A 99 -23.56 -2.96 3.73
C ASP A 99 -22.11 -2.61 4.11
N VAL A 100 -21.14 -2.83 3.19
CA VAL A 100 -19.73 -2.49 3.41
C VAL A 100 -19.42 -1.01 3.18
N ALA A 101 -20.38 -0.21 2.67
CA ALA A 101 -20.14 1.16 2.21
C ALA A 101 -19.46 2.07 3.26
N VAL A 102 -19.90 2.01 4.52
CA VAL A 102 -19.32 2.84 5.59
C VAL A 102 -17.88 2.44 5.89
N VAL A 103 -17.62 1.12 5.96
CA VAL A 103 -16.27 0.59 6.18
C VAL A 103 -15.37 0.98 5.01
N ALA A 104 -15.85 0.80 3.78
CA ALA A 104 -15.15 1.15 2.55
C ALA A 104 -14.82 2.64 2.47
N LEU A 105 -15.75 3.51 2.85
CA LEU A 105 -15.52 4.97 2.86
C LEU A 105 -14.38 5.36 3.81
N VAL A 106 -14.43 4.89 5.05
CA VAL A 106 -13.38 5.17 6.06
C VAL A 106 -12.04 4.62 5.60
N PHE A 107 -12.05 3.38 5.10
CA PHE A 107 -10.85 2.72 4.59
C PHE A 107 -10.25 3.45 3.38
N LEU A 108 -11.05 3.79 2.37
CA LEU A 108 -10.57 4.45 1.15
C LEU A 108 -10.05 5.87 1.43
N LEU A 109 -10.72 6.65 2.29
CA LEU A 109 -10.21 7.98 2.66
C LEU A 109 -8.84 7.87 3.34
N SER A 110 -8.67 6.89 4.23
CA SER A 110 -7.39 6.60 4.87
C SER A 110 -6.34 6.15 3.85
N PHE A 111 -6.69 5.16 3.02
CA PHE A 111 -5.77 4.48 2.11
C PHE A 111 -5.33 5.35 0.94
N LEU A 112 -6.25 6.10 0.34
CA LEU A 112 -5.97 6.93 -0.84
C LEU A 112 -5.27 8.23 -0.50
N VAL A 113 -5.50 8.78 0.70
CA VAL A 113 -4.95 10.10 1.08
C VAL A 113 -3.84 9.95 2.12
N LEU A 114 -4.18 9.58 3.35
CA LEU A 114 -3.23 9.57 4.47
C LEU A 114 -2.11 8.56 4.24
N ASP A 115 -2.48 7.33 3.89
CA ASP A 115 -1.52 6.27 3.66
C ASP A 115 -0.69 6.48 2.39
N THR A 116 -1.25 7.11 1.34
CA THR A 116 -0.48 7.51 0.15
C THR A 116 0.59 8.53 0.50
N MET A 117 0.22 9.62 1.19
CA MET A 117 1.18 10.64 1.60
C MET A 117 2.27 10.06 2.52
N LEU A 118 1.86 9.22 3.48
CA LEU A 118 2.79 8.55 4.36
C LEU A 118 3.70 7.57 3.62
N SER A 119 3.16 6.78 2.69
CA SER A 119 3.92 5.80 1.90
C SER A 119 4.84 6.46 0.89
N LEU A 120 4.58 7.68 0.44
CA LEU A 120 5.51 8.44 -0.41
C LEU A 120 6.56 9.21 0.38
N SER A 121 6.41 9.36 1.71
CA SER A 121 7.35 10.13 2.54
C SER A 121 8.77 9.56 2.57
N PHE A 122 8.94 8.25 2.31
CA PHE A 122 10.26 7.64 2.18
C PHE A 122 11.13 8.35 1.13
N LEU A 123 10.51 9.03 0.17
CA LEU A 123 11.22 9.78 -0.86
C LEU A 123 12.05 10.94 -0.27
N CYS A 124 11.68 11.46 0.90
CA CYS A 124 12.40 12.52 1.58
C CYS A 124 13.73 12.05 2.18
N TRP A 125 13.97 10.74 2.30
CA TRP A 125 15.21 10.15 2.84
C TRP A 125 15.90 9.26 1.78
N PRO A 126 17.21 8.96 1.94
CA PRO A 126 17.95 8.09 1.03
C PRO A 126 17.65 6.59 1.28
N VAL A 127 16.36 6.23 1.30
CA VAL A 127 15.86 4.85 1.43
C VAL A 127 15.17 4.40 0.15
N LEU A 128 15.19 3.10 -0.14
CA LEU A 128 14.68 2.57 -1.42
C LEU A 128 13.16 2.50 -1.48
N SER A 129 12.51 2.24 -0.35
CA SER A 129 11.05 2.04 -0.26
C SER A 129 10.59 2.18 1.19
N PRO A 130 9.27 2.23 1.45
CA PRO A 130 8.72 2.24 2.80
C PRO A 130 9.13 1.03 3.64
N ASN A 131 9.46 -0.10 3.01
CA ASN A 131 9.94 -1.30 3.72
C ASN A 131 11.27 -1.04 4.45
N HIS A 132 12.07 -0.10 3.94
CA HIS A 132 13.36 0.30 4.52
C HIS A 132 13.25 1.49 5.47
N PHE A 133 12.03 1.97 5.77
CA PHE A 133 11.82 3.12 6.64
C PHE A 133 12.24 2.88 8.10
N HIS A 134 12.47 1.63 8.50
CA HIS A 134 13.05 1.31 9.81
C HIS A 134 14.44 1.94 10.04
N LEU A 135 15.14 2.30 8.96
CA LEU A 135 16.42 3.03 8.99
C LEU A 135 16.24 4.53 9.32
N VAL A 136 15.03 5.07 9.12
CA VAL A 136 14.69 6.47 9.43
C VAL A 136 14.00 6.54 10.80
N ASP A 137 12.92 5.77 10.97
CA ASP A 137 12.22 5.65 12.25
C ASP A 137 11.56 4.27 12.39
N ARG A 138 12.01 3.53 13.40
CA ARG A 138 11.56 2.15 13.65
C ARG A 138 10.10 2.07 14.13
N ARG A 139 9.58 3.09 14.82
CA ARG A 139 8.20 3.09 15.34
C ARG A 139 7.20 3.35 14.22
N VAL A 140 7.46 4.37 13.40
CA VAL A 140 6.67 4.65 12.20
C VAL A 140 6.67 3.44 11.28
N TRP A 141 7.84 2.83 11.05
CA TRP A 141 7.91 1.60 10.27
C TRP A 141 7.11 0.45 10.88
N ALA A 142 7.28 0.20 12.19
CA ALA A 142 6.62 -0.92 12.86
C ALA A 142 5.09 -0.85 12.76
N LEU A 143 4.53 0.36 12.87
CA LEU A 143 3.08 0.59 12.85
C LEU A 143 2.47 0.63 11.44
N ASN A 144 3.27 0.82 10.39
CA ASN A 144 2.75 1.03 9.03
C ASN A 144 3.19 -0.02 8.01
N TRP A 145 4.45 -0.43 8.06
CA TRP A 145 5.07 -1.23 6.98
C TRP A 145 5.71 -2.53 7.48
N SER A 146 5.64 -2.83 8.77
CA SER A 146 5.98 -4.18 9.25
C SER A 146 5.03 -5.23 8.67
N PRO A 147 5.44 -6.50 8.56
CA PRO A 147 4.56 -7.57 8.08
C PRO A 147 3.24 -7.66 8.86
N LEU A 148 3.30 -7.47 10.18
CA LEU A 148 2.11 -7.45 11.04
C LEU A 148 1.21 -6.24 10.77
N ALA A 149 1.78 -5.04 10.61
CA ALA A 149 1.02 -3.85 10.30
C ALA A 149 0.31 -3.95 8.93
N LYS A 150 1.01 -4.47 7.91
CA LYS A 150 0.43 -4.70 6.58
C LYS A 150 -0.72 -5.71 6.63
N ALA A 151 -0.55 -6.80 7.36
CA ALA A 151 -1.61 -7.79 7.55
C ALA A 151 -2.82 -7.19 8.28
N ALA A 152 -2.60 -6.42 9.36
CA ALA A 152 -3.67 -5.79 10.12
C ALA A 152 -4.46 -4.76 9.30
N ASN A 153 -3.78 -3.95 8.49
CA ASN A 153 -4.39 -2.87 7.72
C ASN A 153 -5.36 -3.38 6.65
N THR A 154 -4.92 -4.32 5.80
CA THR A 154 -5.70 -4.75 4.63
C THR A 154 -6.42 -6.07 4.85
N ALA A 155 -5.71 -7.09 5.35
CA ALA A 155 -6.32 -8.41 5.58
C ALA A 155 -7.25 -8.41 6.80
N GLY A 156 -6.99 -7.59 7.82
CA GLY A 156 -7.87 -7.42 8.98
C GLY A 156 -9.24 -6.85 8.60
N VAL A 157 -9.28 -5.78 7.81
CA VAL A 157 -10.53 -5.14 7.35
C VAL A 157 -11.30 -6.05 6.40
N ILE A 158 -10.65 -6.56 5.35
CA ILE A 158 -11.31 -7.42 4.35
C ILE A 158 -11.71 -8.76 4.96
N GLY A 159 -10.90 -9.33 5.85
CA GLY A 159 -11.22 -10.55 6.58
C GLY A 159 -12.48 -10.38 7.44
N ALA A 160 -12.56 -9.30 8.23
CA ALA A 160 -13.75 -8.99 9.01
C ALA A 160 -14.99 -8.82 8.11
N ILE A 161 -14.86 -8.14 6.96
CA ILE A 161 -15.93 -8.03 5.96
C ILE A 161 -16.37 -9.42 5.43
N ALA A 162 -15.41 -10.29 5.10
CA ALA A 162 -15.68 -11.62 4.56
C ALA A 162 -16.46 -12.52 5.55
N PHE A 163 -16.30 -12.31 6.85
CA PHE A 163 -17.07 -12.99 7.90
C PHE A 163 -18.33 -12.24 8.34
N GLY A 164 -18.73 -11.17 7.63
CA GLY A 164 -19.92 -10.36 7.95
C GLY A 164 -19.79 -9.49 9.21
N GLN A 165 -18.57 -9.31 9.72
CA GLN A 165 -18.27 -8.56 10.95
C GLN A 165 -18.01 -7.08 10.64
N TYR A 166 -19.03 -6.37 10.13
CA TYR A 166 -18.85 -4.99 9.63
C TYR A 166 -18.48 -3.99 10.73
N LEU A 167 -19.00 -4.14 11.95
CA LEU A 167 -18.62 -3.27 13.08
C LEU A 167 -17.15 -3.45 13.46
N LEU A 168 -16.66 -4.70 13.46
CA LEU A 168 -15.26 -4.98 13.70
C LEU A 168 -14.39 -4.40 12.57
N ALA A 169 -14.81 -4.58 11.32
CA ALA A 169 -14.11 -4.02 10.17
C ALA A 169 -14.02 -2.49 10.25
N LEU A 170 -15.11 -1.83 10.65
CA LEU A 170 -15.14 -0.38 10.88
C LEU A 170 -14.19 0.03 12.01
N ALA A 171 -14.24 -0.67 13.14
CA ALA A 171 -13.36 -0.38 14.28
C ALA A 171 -11.87 -0.52 13.90
N VAL A 172 -11.53 -1.55 13.12
CA VAL A 172 -10.17 -1.75 12.58
C VAL A 172 -9.80 -0.60 11.63
N ALA A 173 -10.68 -0.24 10.69
CA ALA A 173 -10.43 0.87 9.76
C ALA A 173 -10.21 2.21 10.49
N VAL A 174 -11.00 2.51 11.53
CA VAL A 174 -10.82 3.69 12.37
C VAL A 174 -9.51 3.63 13.15
N ALA A 175 -9.15 2.48 13.72
CA ALA A 175 -7.87 2.31 14.40
C ALA A 175 -6.68 2.55 13.46
N VAL A 176 -6.76 2.06 12.22
CA VAL A 176 -5.79 2.37 11.17
C VAL A 176 -5.69 3.87 10.93
N VAL A 177 -6.82 4.58 10.76
CA VAL A 177 -6.82 6.05 10.57
C VAL A 177 -6.08 6.75 11.70
N VAL A 178 -6.34 6.38 12.96
CA VAL A 178 -5.64 6.96 14.13
C VAL A 178 -4.13 6.72 14.04
N VAL A 179 -3.71 5.50 13.70
CA VAL A 179 -2.29 5.17 13.50
C VAL A 179 -1.69 6.01 12.37
N LYS A 180 -2.39 6.20 11.25
CA LYS A 180 -1.92 7.01 10.12
C LYS A 180 -1.79 8.49 10.49
N LEU A 181 -2.76 9.07 11.19
CA LEU A 181 -2.70 10.45 11.66
C LEU A 181 -1.52 10.67 12.60
N TRP A 182 -1.32 9.78 13.57
CA TRP A 182 -0.14 9.82 14.45
C TRP A 182 1.16 9.71 13.65
N SER A 183 1.21 8.82 12.66
CA SER A 183 2.39 8.57 11.83
C SER A 183 2.72 9.77 10.94
N VAL A 184 1.72 10.42 10.35
CA VAL A 184 1.90 11.67 9.58
C VAL A 184 2.49 12.76 10.47
N ALA A 185 1.95 12.96 11.67
CA ALA A 185 2.48 13.93 12.62
C ALA A 185 3.92 13.58 13.07
N ALA A 186 4.23 12.29 13.22
CA ALA A 186 5.57 11.83 13.54
C ALA A 186 6.55 12.11 12.38
N VAL A 187 6.16 11.80 11.14
CA VAL A 187 6.97 12.06 9.94
C VAL A 187 7.17 13.55 9.71
N ALA A 188 6.16 14.40 9.92
CA ALA A 188 6.31 15.85 9.84
C ALA A 188 7.41 16.35 10.80
N ARG A 189 7.39 15.91 12.06
CA ARG A 189 8.46 16.25 13.02
C ARG A 189 9.83 15.71 12.61
N LEU A 190 9.90 14.55 11.94
CA LEU A 190 11.16 14.02 11.41
C LEU A 190 11.69 14.89 10.26
N LEU A 191 10.81 15.41 9.39
CA LEU A 191 11.20 16.33 8.33
C LEU A 191 11.78 17.63 8.91
N ASP A 192 11.11 18.23 9.88
CA ASP A 192 11.59 19.45 10.55
C ASP A 192 12.95 19.22 11.23
N ARG A 193 13.05 18.13 12.01
CA ARG A 193 14.28 17.77 12.75
C ARG A 193 15.47 17.54 11.83
N ASP A 194 15.23 16.92 10.68
CA ASP A 194 16.28 16.55 9.72
C ASP A 194 16.54 17.67 8.69
N GLY A 195 15.85 18.81 8.77
CA GLY A 195 16.01 19.95 7.85
C GLY A 195 15.51 19.65 6.43
N ARG A 196 14.42 18.88 6.30
CA ARG A 196 13.84 18.38 5.03
C ARG A 196 12.44 18.93 4.75
N ALA A 197 11.94 19.84 5.59
CA ALA A 197 10.66 20.53 5.44
C ALA A 197 10.74 21.73 4.49
#